data_AF-A0AAU1KJR4-F1
#
_entry.id   AF-A0AAU1KJR4-F1
#
_cell.length_a   1.000
_cell.length_b   1.000
_cell.length_c   1.000
_cell.angle_alpha   90.00
_cell.angle_beta   90.00
_cell.angle_gamma   90.00
#
_symmetry.space_group_name_H-M   'P 1'
#
loop_
_entity.id
_entity.type
_entity.pdbx_description
1 polymer ?
#
loop_
_entity_poly.entity_id
_entity_poly.type
_entity_poly.pdbx_seq_one_letter_code
_entity_poly.pdbx_strand_id
1 'polypeptide(L)'
;MTTTASHHLSPAFPGRAPWGTASKLRAWQQGALDKYVQTQPRDFLAVATPGAGKTTFALTLASWLLHHHVVQQVTVVAPTEHLKKQWAEAAARIGIRLDPEYSAGPLSKDYHGVAVTYAGVGVRPMLHRNRCEQRKTLVILDEIHHAGDSKSWGEACLEAFDPATRRLALTGTPFRSDTNPIPFVTYEEGNDGIRRSSADYTYGYGNALGDGVVRPVIFLSYSGNMRWRTKAGDEIEARLGEPMTKDAISQAWRTALDPRGDWMPNVLRAADQRLTEVRKGIPDAGGLVIAADQDAARAYAKLIREITGTKATVVLSDDTGASKNIDTFSANDDRWMVAVRMVSEGVDVPRLAVGVYATTISTPLFFAQAVGRFVRSRRRGETASVFLPTIPYLLGFANEMEVERDHVLDRPKKAGEDDDPYAESEKEMDEANRQEDEDTGEDEQMSFEALESDAVFDRVLYDGAEFGMQAHPGSEEEQDYLGIPGLLEPDQVQLLLQKRQSRQIAHSRRKPDAESDLLELPAERRPVVSHKELLELRKSLNTMVGAYVHQSGKPHGVIHTELRRVCGGPPSAEATAGQLKERIKKVQEWATRMR
;
A
#
# COMPACT_ATOMS: atom_id res chain seq x y z
N MET A 1 -48.59 13.94 -38.42
CA MET A 1 -49.19 14.04 -37.08
C MET A 1 -48.55 12.99 -36.19
N THR A 2 -47.67 13.48 -35.33
CA THR A 2 -47.28 13.03 -33.98
C THR A 2 -47.79 11.68 -33.45
N THR A 3 -46.81 10.81 -33.21
CA THR A 3 -46.75 9.76 -32.19
C THR A 3 -46.54 10.35 -30.80
N THR A 4 -47.30 9.92 -29.79
CA THR A 4 -47.02 10.18 -28.37
C THR A 4 -46.75 8.87 -27.64
N ALA A 5 -45.52 8.77 -27.11
CA ALA A 5 -45.06 7.72 -26.22
C ALA A 5 -45.58 7.96 -24.81
N SER A 6 -46.23 6.94 -24.23
CA SER A 6 -46.54 6.87 -22.81
C SER A 6 -46.24 5.43 -22.36
N HIS A 7 -45.03 5.23 -21.84
CA HIS A 7 -44.72 4.04 -21.06
C HIS A 7 -44.38 4.44 -19.62
N HIS A 8 -45.22 3.92 -18.74
CA HIS A 8 -45.27 4.07 -17.31
C HIS A 8 -43.94 3.73 -16.61
N LEU A 9 -43.45 4.66 -15.79
CA LEU A 9 -42.52 4.38 -14.70
C LEU A 9 -43.31 3.74 -13.54
N SER A 10 -42.83 2.60 -13.03
CA SER A 10 -43.43 1.92 -11.86
C SER A 10 -42.90 2.51 -10.55
N PRO A 11 -43.74 2.60 -9.49
CA PRO A 11 -43.36 3.15 -8.19
C PRO A 11 -42.72 2.08 -7.27
N ALA A 12 -41.92 2.55 -6.30
CA ALA A 12 -41.46 1.87 -5.09
C ALA A 12 -40.25 0.89 -5.18
N PHE A 13 -39.18 1.27 -4.46
CA PHE A 13 -38.06 0.49 -3.89
C PHE A 13 -37.23 -0.46 -4.79
N PRO A 14 -35.89 -0.28 -4.88
CA PRO A 14 -35.05 -1.27 -5.53
C PRO A 14 -34.80 -2.47 -4.60
N GLY A 15 -35.37 -3.63 -4.95
CA GLY A 15 -35.08 -4.90 -4.29
C GLY A 15 -33.60 -5.31 -4.42
N ARG A 16 -33.08 -5.95 -3.35
CA ARG A 16 -31.71 -6.48 -3.21
C ARG A 16 -31.17 -7.12 -4.50
N ALA A 17 -30.00 -6.68 -4.95
CA ALA A 17 -29.21 -7.39 -5.95
C ALA A 17 -27.73 -7.35 -5.56
N PRO A 18 -27.00 -8.48 -5.64
CA PRO A 18 -25.56 -8.54 -5.38
C PRO A 18 -24.70 -7.93 -6.51
N TRP A 19 -25.30 -7.52 -7.63
CA TRP A 19 -24.61 -6.91 -8.78
C TRP A 19 -25.38 -5.67 -9.25
N GLY A 20 -24.71 -4.51 -9.24
CA GLY A 20 -25.29 -3.24 -9.63
C GLY A 20 -25.38 -3.08 -11.16
N THR A 21 -26.57 -3.22 -11.72
CA THR A 21 -26.92 -2.66 -13.04
C THR A 21 -27.59 -1.31 -12.85
N ALA A 22 -26.83 -0.20 -12.89
CA ALA A 22 -27.22 1.23 -13.02
C ALA A 22 -28.46 1.79 -12.26
N SER A 23 -29.18 1.00 -11.48
CA SER A 23 -30.53 1.30 -10.95
C SER A 23 -30.81 0.66 -9.59
N LYS A 24 -29.84 -0.05 -9.00
CA LYS A 24 -29.97 -0.69 -7.68
C LYS A 24 -28.73 -0.46 -6.82
N LEU A 25 -28.97 -0.03 -5.58
CA LEU A 25 -27.94 0.13 -4.55
C LEU A 25 -27.34 -1.23 -4.15
N ARG A 26 -26.06 -1.23 -3.75
CA ARG A 26 -25.42 -2.37 -3.08
C ARG A 26 -26.07 -2.58 -1.70
N ALA A 27 -25.96 -3.78 -1.15
CA ALA A 27 -26.57 -4.14 0.13
C ALA A 27 -26.16 -3.18 1.26
N TRP A 28 -24.87 -2.85 1.36
CA TRP A 28 -24.38 -1.91 2.37
C TRP A 28 -24.90 -0.48 2.17
N GLN A 29 -25.00 -0.02 0.92
CA GLN A 29 -25.51 1.32 0.59
C GLN A 29 -26.98 1.45 0.97
N GLN A 30 -27.77 0.40 0.72
CA GLN A 30 -29.16 0.32 1.13
C GLN A 30 -29.27 0.26 2.66
N GLY A 31 -28.49 -0.59 3.32
CA GLY A 31 -28.49 -0.71 4.79
C GLY A 31 -28.13 0.60 5.49
N ALA A 32 -27.12 1.32 4.98
CA ALA A 32 -26.74 2.63 5.48
C ALA A 32 -27.85 3.67 5.26
N LEU A 33 -28.49 3.65 4.09
CA LEU A 33 -29.59 4.55 3.77
C LEU A 33 -30.82 4.27 4.65
N ASP A 34 -31.18 3.00 4.85
CA ASP A 34 -32.29 2.59 5.70
C ASP A 34 -32.05 3.04 7.15
N LYS A 35 -30.83 2.83 7.67
CA LYS A 35 -30.44 3.31 9.00
C LYS A 35 -30.56 4.84 9.10
N TYR A 36 -30.05 5.58 8.11
CA TYR A 36 -30.17 7.04 8.09
C TYR A 36 -31.63 7.48 8.05
N VAL A 37 -32.47 6.88 7.20
CA VAL A 37 -33.89 7.28 7.05
C VAL A 37 -34.67 7.01 8.34
N GLN A 38 -34.31 5.97 9.08
CA GLN A 38 -34.92 5.63 10.36
C GLN A 38 -34.57 6.63 11.48
N THR A 39 -33.31 7.06 11.57
CA THR A 39 -32.83 7.90 12.69
C THR A 39 -32.73 9.38 12.36
N GLN A 40 -32.60 9.73 11.08
CA GLN A 40 -32.41 11.07 10.50
C GLN A 40 -31.48 11.98 11.32
N PRO A 41 -30.27 11.52 11.68
CA PRO A 41 -29.41 12.27 12.56
C PRO A 41 -28.89 13.52 11.85
N ARG A 42 -28.45 14.50 12.65
CA ARG A 42 -27.79 15.68 12.11
C ARG A 42 -26.46 15.30 11.47
N ASP A 43 -25.69 14.48 12.18
CA ASP A 43 -24.37 13.97 11.81
C ASP A 43 -24.49 12.49 11.50
N PHE A 44 -23.94 12.05 10.36
CA PHE A 44 -23.90 10.64 9.99
C PHE A 44 -22.52 10.28 9.45
N LEU A 45 -21.79 9.40 10.16
CA LEU A 45 -20.51 8.89 9.74
C LEU A 45 -20.66 7.51 9.09
N ALA A 46 -20.36 7.44 7.78
CA ALA A 46 -20.27 6.19 7.05
C ALA A 46 -18.79 5.86 6.76
N VAL A 47 -18.31 4.79 7.39
CA VAL A 47 -16.99 4.20 7.13
C VAL A 47 -17.18 3.07 6.15
N ALA A 48 -16.63 3.18 4.94
CA ALA A 48 -16.77 2.14 3.94
C ALA A 48 -15.49 1.97 3.13
N THR A 49 -15.02 0.73 2.99
CA THR A 49 -13.72 0.42 2.37
C THR A 49 -13.52 1.12 1.01
N PRO A 50 -12.30 1.53 0.64
CA PRO A 50 -12.03 2.12 -0.67
C PRO A 50 -12.58 1.27 -1.83
N GLY A 51 -13.27 1.92 -2.78
CA GLY A 51 -13.95 1.22 -3.89
C GLY A 51 -15.35 0.68 -3.57
N ALA A 52 -15.83 0.78 -2.33
CA ALA A 52 -17.17 0.31 -1.96
C ALA A 52 -18.33 1.11 -2.61
N GLY A 53 -18.04 2.28 -3.19
CA GLY A 53 -19.03 3.14 -3.85
C GLY A 53 -19.67 4.17 -2.92
N LYS A 54 -18.85 4.85 -2.09
CA LYS A 54 -19.29 5.89 -1.14
C LYS A 54 -20.05 7.03 -1.81
N THR A 55 -19.56 7.48 -2.97
CA THR A 55 -20.19 8.54 -3.77
C THR A 55 -21.63 8.21 -4.16
N THR A 56 -21.90 6.96 -4.58
CA THR A 56 -23.28 6.54 -4.94
C THR A 56 -24.21 6.59 -3.73
N PHE A 57 -23.76 6.11 -2.57
CA PHE A 57 -24.55 6.20 -1.33
C PHE A 57 -24.85 7.66 -0.96
N ALA A 58 -23.82 8.50 -0.92
CA ALA A 58 -23.93 9.90 -0.53
C ALA A 58 -24.85 10.72 -1.44
N LEU A 59 -24.73 10.51 -2.75
CA LEU A 59 -25.58 11.18 -3.74
C LEU A 59 -27.03 10.68 -3.69
N THR A 60 -27.25 9.40 -3.37
CA THR A 60 -28.60 8.85 -3.17
C THR A 60 -29.25 9.46 -1.92
N LEU A 61 -28.50 9.58 -0.82
CA LEU A 61 -28.94 10.25 0.38
C LEU A 61 -29.23 11.74 0.13
N ALA A 62 -28.37 12.43 -0.62
CA ALA A 62 -28.58 13.83 -0.99
C ALA A 62 -29.86 14.01 -1.81
N SER A 63 -30.10 13.13 -2.78
CA SER A 63 -31.34 13.12 -3.58
C SER A 63 -32.57 12.93 -2.69
N TRP A 64 -32.52 11.97 -1.75
CA TRP A 64 -33.61 11.72 -0.81
C TRP A 64 -33.90 12.95 0.08
N LEU A 65 -32.86 13.58 0.63
CA LEU A 65 -32.98 14.77 1.48
C LEU A 65 -33.52 16.00 0.74
N LEU A 66 -33.12 16.20 -0.51
CA LEU A 66 -33.65 17.26 -1.38
C LEU A 66 -35.12 17.02 -1.73
N HIS A 67 -35.47 15.77 -2.10
CA HIS A 67 -36.83 15.39 -2.47
C HIS A 67 -37.83 15.57 -1.31
N HIS A 68 -37.41 15.25 -0.08
CA HIS A 68 -38.24 15.42 1.12
C HIS A 68 -38.13 16.83 1.74
N HIS A 69 -37.47 17.78 1.07
CA HIS A 69 -37.29 19.16 1.52
C HIS A 69 -36.65 19.30 2.92
N VAL A 70 -35.90 18.29 3.36
CA VAL A 70 -35.09 18.36 4.59
C VAL A 70 -33.95 19.36 4.40
N VAL A 71 -33.37 19.37 3.19
CA VAL A 71 -32.37 20.35 2.75
C VAL A 71 -32.80 20.97 1.43
N GLN A 72 -32.24 22.14 1.12
CA GLN A 72 -32.51 22.94 -0.08
C GLN A 72 -31.26 23.09 -0.97
N GLN A 73 -30.08 22.80 -0.43
CA GLN A 73 -28.82 22.83 -1.18
C GLN A 73 -27.82 21.82 -0.64
N VAL A 74 -26.80 21.50 -1.45
CA VAL A 74 -25.73 20.55 -1.12
C VAL A 74 -24.37 21.25 -1.22
N THR A 75 -23.49 21.00 -0.26
CA THR A 75 -22.07 21.36 -0.33
C THR A 75 -21.27 20.07 -0.23
N VAL A 76 -20.46 19.76 -1.23
CA VAL A 76 -19.50 18.64 -1.18
C VAL A 76 -18.12 19.22 -0.90
N VAL A 77 -17.44 18.67 0.11
CA VAL A 77 -16.06 18.99 0.46
C VAL A 77 -15.21 17.77 0.15
N ALA A 78 -14.24 17.91 -0.73
CA ALA A 78 -13.33 16.85 -1.16
C ALA A 78 -11.87 17.26 -0.86
N PRO A 79 -10.91 16.31 -0.80
CA PRO A 79 -9.52 16.67 -0.54
C PRO A 79 -8.84 17.38 -1.70
N THR A 80 -9.14 17.00 -2.95
CA THR A 80 -8.43 17.51 -4.13
C THR A 80 -9.33 18.18 -5.16
N GLU A 81 -8.72 19.05 -5.98
CA GLU A 81 -9.36 19.72 -7.12
C GLU A 81 -9.89 18.74 -8.17
N HIS A 82 -9.24 17.58 -8.33
CA HIS A 82 -9.70 16.55 -9.24
C HIS A 82 -10.95 15.84 -8.70
N LEU A 83 -10.97 15.51 -7.41
CA LEU A 83 -12.11 14.85 -6.77
C LEU A 83 -13.37 15.71 -6.77
N LYS A 84 -13.27 17.02 -6.51
CA LYS A 84 -14.47 17.89 -6.55
C LYS A 84 -15.14 17.88 -7.93
N LYS A 85 -14.37 17.78 -9.02
CA LYS A 85 -14.88 17.69 -10.40
C LYS A 85 -15.57 16.35 -10.63
N GLN A 86 -14.95 15.25 -10.23
CA GLN A 86 -15.57 13.92 -10.29
C GLN A 86 -16.89 13.86 -9.50
N TRP A 87 -16.94 14.48 -8.32
CA TRP A 87 -18.16 14.60 -7.51
C TRP A 87 -19.26 15.37 -8.24
N ALA A 88 -18.92 16.52 -8.85
CA ALA A 88 -19.88 17.31 -9.64
C ALA A 88 -20.42 16.52 -10.85
N GLU A 89 -19.57 15.79 -11.57
CA GLU A 89 -19.96 14.93 -12.69
C GLU A 89 -20.83 13.73 -12.26
N ALA A 90 -20.49 13.10 -11.13
CA ALA A 90 -21.29 12.03 -10.55
C ALA A 90 -22.67 12.52 -10.09
N ALA A 91 -22.71 13.69 -9.46
CA ALA A 91 -23.95 14.33 -9.03
C ALA A 91 -24.84 14.71 -10.22
N ALA A 92 -24.25 15.26 -11.29
CA ALA A 92 -24.98 15.65 -12.49
C ALA A 92 -25.69 14.47 -13.16
N ARG A 93 -25.06 13.28 -13.16
CA ARG A 93 -25.66 12.04 -13.70
C ARG A 93 -26.97 11.62 -13.02
N ILE A 94 -27.18 12.03 -11.76
CA ILE A 94 -28.41 11.76 -11.01
C ILE A 94 -29.30 13.01 -10.88
N GLY A 95 -29.02 14.06 -11.64
CA GLY A 95 -29.80 15.30 -11.66
C GLY A 95 -29.39 16.34 -10.62
N ILE A 96 -28.35 16.12 -9.81
CA ILE A 96 -27.85 17.09 -8.84
C ILE A 96 -26.70 17.90 -9.47
N ARG A 97 -27.00 19.11 -9.96
CA ARG A 97 -25.97 20.04 -10.46
C ARG A 97 -25.21 20.69 -9.31
N LEU A 98 -23.90 20.45 -9.23
CA LEU A 98 -22.97 21.12 -8.33
C LEU A 98 -21.99 21.96 -9.14
N ASP A 99 -21.64 23.14 -8.66
CA ASP A 99 -20.61 23.99 -9.26
C ASP A 99 -19.22 23.65 -8.67
N PRO A 100 -18.28 23.07 -9.46
CA PRO A 100 -16.93 22.75 -8.99
C PRO A 100 -15.96 23.94 -9.09
N GLU A 101 -16.32 25.02 -9.80
CA GLU A 101 -15.47 26.21 -9.99
C GLU A 101 -15.88 27.36 -9.05
N TYR A 102 -16.76 27.07 -8.09
CA TYR A 102 -17.25 28.06 -7.14
C TYR A 102 -16.12 28.62 -6.26
N SER A 103 -16.00 29.94 -6.23
CA SER A 103 -14.96 30.65 -5.45
C SER A 103 -15.52 31.70 -4.48
N ALA A 104 -16.60 32.39 -4.85
CA ALA A 104 -17.32 33.35 -4.01
C ALA A 104 -18.67 33.77 -4.62
N GLY A 105 -19.50 34.42 -3.81
CA GLY A 105 -20.70 35.12 -4.25
C GLY A 105 -21.95 34.24 -4.38
N PRO A 106 -23.03 34.78 -4.96
CA PRO A 106 -24.26 34.04 -5.18
C PRO A 106 -24.06 32.90 -6.18
N LEU A 107 -24.60 31.72 -5.86
CA LEU A 107 -24.64 30.59 -6.78
C LEU A 107 -25.76 30.81 -7.82
N SER A 108 -25.52 30.43 -9.09
CA SER A 108 -26.59 30.43 -10.10
C SER A 108 -27.77 29.54 -9.65
N LYS A 109 -28.98 29.94 -10.02
CA LYS A 109 -30.20 29.17 -9.75
C LYS A 109 -30.21 27.79 -10.44
N ASP A 110 -29.35 27.59 -11.43
CA ASP A 110 -29.21 26.32 -12.14
C ASP A 110 -28.46 25.24 -11.33
N TYR A 111 -27.79 25.63 -10.25
CA TYR A 111 -27.06 24.70 -9.37
C TYR A 111 -27.83 24.45 -8.08
N HIS A 112 -27.83 23.19 -7.64
CA HIS A 112 -28.33 22.78 -6.33
C HIS A 112 -27.28 22.96 -5.23
N GLY A 113 -26.03 23.28 -5.59
CA GLY A 113 -24.93 23.22 -4.65
C GLY A 113 -23.56 23.53 -5.23
N VAL A 114 -22.53 23.33 -4.40
CA VAL A 114 -21.13 23.55 -4.76
C VAL A 114 -20.28 22.34 -4.40
N ALA A 115 -19.19 22.12 -5.13
CA ALA A 115 -18.15 21.18 -4.75
C ALA A 115 -16.85 21.97 -4.51
N VAL A 116 -16.27 21.84 -3.33
CA VAL A 116 -15.11 22.64 -2.87
C VAL A 116 -14.06 21.74 -2.23
N THR A 117 -12.86 22.27 -2.04
CA THR A 117 -11.78 21.56 -1.33
C THR A 117 -11.73 21.93 0.15
N TYR A 118 -11.16 21.06 1.00
CA TYR A 118 -10.84 21.40 2.39
C TYR A 118 -9.98 22.66 2.48
N ALA A 119 -8.95 22.78 1.63
CA ALA A 119 -8.14 23.99 1.52
C ALA A 119 -8.98 25.23 1.14
N GLY A 120 -9.90 25.10 0.17
CA GLY A 120 -10.79 26.18 -0.22
C GLY A 120 -11.71 26.66 0.91
N VAL A 121 -12.22 25.72 1.72
CA VAL A 121 -12.98 26.04 2.94
C VAL A 121 -12.09 26.75 3.96
N GLY A 122 -10.86 26.26 4.16
CA GLY A 122 -9.86 26.85 5.05
C GLY A 122 -9.53 28.31 4.73
N VAL A 123 -9.50 28.70 3.46
CA VAL A 123 -9.24 30.09 3.06
C VAL A 123 -10.41 31.02 3.37
N ARG A 124 -11.66 30.54 3.35
CA ARG A 124 -12.87 31.39 3.51
C ARG A 124 -13.98 30.71 4.34
N PRO A 125 -13.76 30.34 5.61
CA PRO A 125 -14.76 29.61 6.40
C PRO A 125 -16.07 30.40 6.55
N MET A 126 -16.01 31.72 6.76
CA MET A 126 -17.18 32.60 6.85
C MET A 126 -18.06 32.62 5.60
N LEU A 127 -17.48 32.47 4.40
CA LEU A 127 -18.27 32.38 3.18
C LEU A 127 -19.17 31.14 3.20
N HIS A 128 -18.62 30.01 3.61
CA HIS A 128 -19.35 28.75 3.68
C HIS A 128 -20.33 28.71 4.85
N ARG A 129 -19.98 29.32 5.98
CA ARG A 129 -20.88 29.54 7.12
C ARG A 129 -22.14 30.31 6.72
N ASN A 130 -21.96 31.47 6.10
CA ASN A 130 -23.08 32.31 5.65
C ASN A 130 -24.02 31.57 4.70
N ARG A 131 -23.48 30.71 3.82
CA ARG A 131 -24.29 29.87 2.93
C ARG A 131 -25.13 28.84 3.71
N CYS A 132 -24.52 28.20 4.72
CA CYS A 132 -25.21 27.22 5.55
C CYS A 132 -26.29 27.85 6.45
N GLU A 133 -26.08 29.08 6.91
CA GLU A 133 -27.06 29.83 7.71
C GLU A 133 -28.24 30.34 6.87
N GLN A 134 -27.99 30.74 5.62
CA GLN A 134 -29.03 31.29 4.74
C GLN A 134 -30.01 30.24 4.20
N ARG A 135 -29.59 28.98 4.05
CA ARG A 135 -30.44 27.91 3.50
C ARG A 135 -30.14 26.57 4.15
N LYS A 136 -31.17 25.73 4.27
CA LYS A 136 -31.02 24.37 4.79
C LYS A 136 -30.05 23.58 3.92
N THR A 137 -28.90 23.21 4.47
CA THR A 137 -27.77 22.67 3.70
C THR A 137 -27.43 21.26 4.18
N LEU A 138 -27.25 20.35 3.22
CA LEU A 138 -26.50 19.12 3.42
C LEU A 138 -25.03 19.39 3.11
N VAL A 139 -24.15 19.10 4.05
CA VAL A 139 -22.70 19.08 3.81
C VAL A 139 -22.23 17.64 3.73
N ILE A 140 -21.60 17.27 2.63
CA ILE A 140 -20.95 15.97 2.43
C ILE A 140 -19.44 16.20 2.57
N LEU A 141 -18.84 15.56 3.57
CA LEU A 141 -17.41 15.62 3.87
C LEU A 141 -16.79 14.30 3.40
N ASP A 142 -16.20 14.31 2.20
CA ASP A 142 -15.55 13.13 1.62
C ASP A 142 -14.13 12.98 2.14
N GLU A 143 -13.75 11.76 2.51
CA GLU A 143 -12.49 11.46 3.19
C GLU A 143 -12.25 12.40 4.38
N ILE A 144 -13.21 12.43 5.31
CA ILE A 144 -13.25 13.38 6.44
C ILE A 144 -11.99 13.38 7.33
N HIS A 145 -11.17 12.33 7.25
CA HIS A 145 -9.87 12.30 7.93
C HIS A 145 -8.98 13.48 7.52
N HIS A 146 -9.12 14.03 6.31
CA HIS A 146 -8.42 15.25 5.88
C HIS A 146 -8.79 16.49 6.68
N ALA A 147 -10.00 16.58 7.22
CA ALA A 147 -10.36 17.65 8.14
C ALA A 147 -9.51 17.60 9.43
N GLY A 148 -8.93 16.44 9.72
CA GLY A 148 -8.00 16.25 10.81
C GLY A 148 -6.55 16.63 10.46
N ASP A 149 -6.09 16.38 9.23
CA ASP A 149 -4.67 16.43 8.81
C ASP A 149 -3.96 17.73 9.21
N SER A 150 -4.70 18.85 9.20
CA SER A 150 -4.23 20.09 9.80
C SER A 150 -5.29 20.65 10.75
N LYS A 151 -4.84 21.14 11.91
CA LYS A 151 -5.70 21.80 12.88
C LYS A 151 -6.51 22.96 12.26
N SER A 152 -5.91 23.68 11.30
CA SER A 152 -6.56 24.80 10.62
C SER A 152 -7.71 24.36 9.71
N TRP A 153 -7.60 23.26 8.99
CA TRP A 153 -8.71 22.73 8.17
C TRP A 153 -9.84 22.22 9.05
N GLY A 154 -9.52 21.59 10.18
CA GLY A 154 -10.51 21.11 11.15
C GLY A 154 -11.31 22.24 11.77
N GLU A 155 -10.62 23.27 12.27
CA GLU A 155 -11.24 24.47 12.82
C GLU A 155 -12.09 25.21 11.77
N ALA A 156 -11.59 25.38 10.56
CA ALA A 156 -12.33 26.00 9.48
C ALA A 156 -13.58 25.21 9.08
N CYS A 157 -13.51 23.87 9.05
CA CYS A 157 -14.67 23.02 8.77
C CYS A 157 -15.72 23.11 9.88
N LEU A 158 -15.30 23.10 11.14
CA LEU A 158 -16.19 23.33 12.29
C LEU A 158 -16.88 24.69 12.14
N GLU A 159 -16.13 25.75 11.91
CA GLU A 159 -16.66 27.11 11.81
C GLU A 159 -17.62 27.28 10.63
N ALA A 160 -17.25 26.74 9.46
CA ALA A 160 -18.01 26.81 8.21
C ALA A 160 -19.31 25.99 8.25
N PHE A 161 -19.27 24.80 8.83
CA PHE A 161 -20.33 23.81 8.68
C PHE A 161 -21.05 23.48 10.00
N ASP A 162 -20.68 24.11 11.12
CA ASP A 162 -21.46 24.03 12.34
C ASP A 162 -22.96 24.34 12.11
N PRO A 163 -23.37 25.34 11.31
CA PRO A 163 -24.80 25.63 11.08
C PRO A 163 -25.54 24.67 10.15
N ALA A 164 -24.84 23.69 9.55
CA ALA A 164 -25.45 22.79 8.56
C ALA A 164 -26.66 22.03 9.13
N THR A 165 -27.68 21.84 8.28
CA THR A 165 -28.91 21.11 8.65
C THR A 165 -28.66 19.62 8.75
N ARG A 166 -27.83 19.08 7.85
CA ARG A 166 -27.35 17.69 7.84
C ARG A 166 -25.88 17.67 7.43
N ARG A 167 -25.10 16.77 8.02
CA ARG A 167 -23.69 16.52 7.70
C ARG A 167 -23.50 15.02 7.50
N LEU A 168 -22.99 14.66 6.33
CA LEU A 168 -22.62 13.30 5.96
C LEU A 168 -21.11 13.23 5.90
N ALA A 169 -20.50 12.48 6.80
CA ALA A 169 -19.07 12.21 6.82
C ALA A 169 -18.81 10.85 6.17
N LEU A 170 -17.88 10.82 5.21
CA LEU A 170 -17.46 9.60 4.51
C LEU A 170 -15.97 9.38 4.75
N THR A 171 -15.56 8.14 5.00
CA THR A 171 -14.13 7.78 5.02
C THR A 171 -13.92 6.34 4.58
N GLY A 172 -12.83 6.10 3.85
CA GLY A 172 -12.32 4.75 3.57
C GLY A 172 -11.50 4.16 4.70
N THR A 173 -10.94 5.02 5.53
CA THR A 173 -9.90 4.71 6.51
C THR A 173 -10.18 5.55 7.76
N PRO A 174 -10.72 4.96 8.84
CA PRO A 174 -10.85 5.68 10.10
C PRO A 174 -9.48 5.88 10.78
N PHE A 175 -8.40 5.35 10.20
CA PHE A 175 -7.05 5.39 10.74
C PHE A 175 -6.48 6.80 10.76
N ARG A 176 -6.14 7.27 11.96
CA ARG A 176 -5.17 8.34 12.18
C ARG A 176 -4.22 7.92 13.29
N SER A 177 -3.00 8.43 13.21
CA SER A 177 -1.94 8.27 14.20
C SER A 177 -1.97 9.38 15.25
N ASP A 178 -2.52 10.55 14.94
CA ASP A 178 -2.66 11.66 15.89
C ASP A 178 -3.95 11.61 16.72
N THR A 179 -3.93 12.34 17.83
CA THR A 179 -5.00 12.38 18.84
C THR A 179 -5.99 13.53 18.63
N ASN A 180 -5.94 14.23 17.49
CA ASN A 180 -6.84 15.35 17.25
C ASN A 180 -8.24 14.86 16.85
N PRO A 181 -9.31 15.34 17.51
CA PRO A 181 -10.66 14.96 17.15
C PRO A 181 -11.01 15.47 15.75
N ILE A 182 -11.61 14.61 14.94
CA ILE A 182 -12.13 14.95 13.62
C ILE A 182 -13.46 15.70 13.82
N PRO A 183 -13.65 16.86 13.16
CA PRO A 183 -14.92 17.58 13.20
C PRO A 183 -16.12 16.68 12.88
N PHE A 184 -17.19 16.82 13.67
CA PHE A 184 -18.48 16.13 13.46
C PHE A 184 -18.44 14.60 13.60
N VAL A 185 -17.34 14.04 14.12
CA VAL A 185 -17.24 12.62 14.47
C VAL A 185 -17.52 12.44 15.97
N THR A 186 -18.36 11.47 16.29
CA THR A 186 -18.66 11.08 17.67
C THR A 186 -17.57 10.16 18.20
N TYR A 187 -17.19 10.34 19.46
CA TYR A 187 -16.21 9.49 20.14
C TYR A 187 -16.82 8.90 21.41
N GLU A 188 -16.77 7.58 21.53
CA GLU A 188 -17.29 6.82 22.67
C GLU A 188 -16.15 6.27 23.51
N GLU A 189 -16.27 6.31 24.82
CA GLU A 189 -15.27 5.78 25.75
C GLU A 189 -15.37 4.24 25.80
N GLY A 190 -14.29 3.55 25.41
CA GLY A 190 -14.20 2.10 25.49
C GLY A 190 -14.03 1.59 26.93
N ASN A 191 -14.22 0.29 27.12
CA ASN A 191 -14.05 -0.38 28.42
C ASN A 191 -12.63 -0.25 29.02
N ASP A 192 -11.66 0.13 28.20
CA ASP A 192 -10.27 0.41 28.54
C ASP A 192 -10.00 1.89 28.85
N GLY A 193 -11.04 2.74 28.94
CA GLY A 193 -10.94 4.18 29.16
C GLY A 193 -10.50 4.96 27.92
N ILE A 194 -10.44 4.30 26.77
CA ILE A 194 -9.94 4.88 25.53
C ILE A 194 -11.10 5.34 24.67
N ARG A 195 -11.20 6.64 24.38
CA ARG A 195 -12.18 7.16 23.42
C ARG A 195 -11.90 6.64 22.02
N ARG A 196 -12.91 6.10 21.33
CA ARG A 196 -12.84 5.62 19.94
C ARG A 196 -13.92 6.26 19.09
N SER A 197 -13.66 6.49 17.80
CA SER A 197 -14.68 7.01 16.90
C SER A 197 -15.82 6.01 16.79
N SER A 198 -17.04 6.47 16.96
CA SER A 198 -18.25 5.68 16.73
C SER A 198 -18.81 6.07 15.37
N ALA A 199 -18.86 5.10 14.46
CA ALA A 199 -19.45 5.26 13.14
C ALA A 199 -20.93 4.87 13.16
N ASP A 200 -21.78 5.67 12.51
CA ASP A 200 -23.17 5.31 12.32
C ASP A 200 -23.32 4.10 11.40
N TYR A 201 -22.41 3.90 10.44
CA TYR A 201 -22.42 2.71 9.60
C TYR A 201 -21.01 2.33 9.19
N THR A 202 -20.63 1.07 9.43
CA THR A 202 -19.32 0.53 9.04
C THR A 202 -19.50 -0.57 8.01
N TYR A 203 -18.75 -0.47 6.92
CA TYR A 203 -18.61 -1.48 5.87
C TYR A 203 -17.12 -1.72 5.62
N GLY A 204 -16.55 -2.61 6.44
CA GLY A 204 -15.13 -2.94 6.43
C GLY A 204 -14.68 -3.73 5.19
N TYR A 205 -13.37 -3.90 5.07
CA TYR A 205 -12.76 -4.66 3.97
C TYR A 205 -13.21 -6.13 3.96
N GLY A 206 -13.28 -6.80 5.12
CA GLY A 206 -13.74 -8.20 5.21
C GLY A 206 -15.18 -8.39 4.71
N ASN A 207 -16.10 -7.53 5.13
CA ASN A 207 -17.48 -7.51 4.62
C ASN A 207 -17.51 -7.27 3.09
N ALA A 208 -16.70 -6.33 2.60
CA ALA A 208 -16.62 -6.04 1.17
C ALA A 208 -16.03 -7.18 0.33
N LEU A 209 -15.09 -7.94 0.90
CA LEU A 209 -14.50 -9.12 0.29
C LEU A 209 -15.53 -10.24 0.19
N GLY A 210 -16.27 -10.50 1.28
CA GLY A 210 -17.35 -11.50 1.31
C GLY A 210 -18.49 -11.19 0.30
N ASP A 211 -18.82 -9.91 0.13
CA ASP A 211 -19.82 -9.45 -0.84
C ASP A 211 -19.26 -9.39 -2.29
N GLY A 212 -17.97 -9.65 -2.50
CA GLY A 212 -17.31 -9.57 -3.81
C GLY A 212 -17.26 -8.16 -4.40
N VAL A 213 -17.39 -7.14 -3.55
CA VAL A 213 -17.34 -5.71 -3.94
C VAL A 213 -15.91 -5.26 -4.19
N VAL A 214 -14.97 -5.85 -3.45
CA VAL A 214 -13.54 -5.65 -3.60
C VAL A 214 -12.87 -6.99 -3.88
N ARG A 215 -11.60 -6.95 -4.29
CA ARG A 215 -10.80 -8.15 -4.49
C ARG A 215 -9.79 -8.38 -3.36
N PRO A 216 -9.42 -9.64 -3.10
CA PRO A 216 -8.38 -9.97 -2.14
C PRO A 216 -7.02 -9.39 -2.54
N VAL A 217 -6.25 -8.96 -1.53
CA VAL A 217 -4.86 -8.52 -1.66
C VAL A 217 -3.95 -9.54 -1.02
N ILE A 218 -2.95 -10.01 -1.76
CA ILE A 218 -1.91 -10.92 -1.30
C ILE A 218 -0.66 -10.10 -1.03
N PHE A 219 -0.15 -10.07 0.20
CA PHE A 219 1.11 -9.38 0.48
C PHE A 219 2.27 -10.36 0.39
N LEU A 220 3.29 -10.04 -0.41
CA LEU A 220 4.52 -10.80 -0.51
C LEU A 220 5.63 -10.01 0.17
N SER A 221 6.19 -10.51 1.26
CA SER A 221 7.25 -9.82 1.98
C SER A 221 8.64 -10.34 1.59
N TYR A 222 9.57 -9.40 1.42
CA TYR A 222 10.97 -9.68 1.12
C TYR A 222 11.85 -9.18 2.26
N SER A 223 12.68 -10.07 2.78
CA SER A 223 13.76 -9.79 3.73
C SER A 223 15.07 -9.61 2.94
N GLY A 224 16.18 -9.47 3.65
CA GLY A 224 17.51 -9.25 3.08
C GLY A 224 18.50 -8.75 4.12
N ASN A 225 19.75 -9.14 3.97
CA ASN A 225 20.91 -8.53 4.62
C ASN A 225 21.17 -7.18 3.97
N MET A 226 21.34 -6.18 4.82
CA MET A 226 21.58 -4.79 4.49
C MET A 226 22.91 -4.40 5.12
N ARG A 227 23.80 -3.83 4.32
CA ARG A 227 25.06 -3.25 4.78
C ARG A 227 25.13 -1.80 4.36
N TRP A 228 25.41 -0.93 5.31
CA TRP A 228 25.54 0.50 5.05
C TRP A 228 26.63 1.12 5.92
N ARG A 229 27.14 2.27 5.48
CA ARG A 229 28.06 3.09 6.25
C ARG A 229 27.30 4.27 6.85
N THR A 230 27.43 4.44 8.16
CA THR A 230 26.85 5.58 8.88
C THR A 230 27.66 6.85 8.63
N LYS A 231 27.09 8.00 9.01
CA LYS A 231 27.80 9.30 8.97
C LYS A 231 29.08 9.32 9.82
N ALA A 232 29.16 8.46 10.85
CA ALA A 232 30.35 8.30 11.69
C ALA A 232 31.46 7.44 11.04
N GLY A 233 31.19 6.86 9.86
CA GLY A 233 32.11 5.96 9.15
C GLY A 233 31.98 4.48 9.56
N ASP A 234 31.16 4.16 10.56
CA ASP A 234 30.92 2.79 11.00
C ASP A 234 30.11 2.02 9.95
N GLU A 235 30.58 0.82 9.60
CA GLU A 235 29.84 -0.11 8.75
C GLU A 235 28.94 -0.99 9.61
N ILE A 236 27.64 -0.93 9.35
CA ILE A 236 26.63 -1.71 10.04
C ILE A 236 26.05 -2.73 9.06
N GLU A 237 25.88 -3.95 9.55
CA GLU A 237 25.19 -5.03 8.85
C GLU A 237 23.97 -5.44 9.68
N ALA A 238 22.82 -5.56 9.02
CA ALA A 238 21.60 -6.02 9.67
C ALA A 238 20.63 -6.65 8.68
N ARG A 239 19.73 -7.49 9.18
CA ARG A 239 18.75 -8.20 8.36
C ARG A 239 17.34 -7.67 8.56
N LEU A 240 16.65 -7.36 7.46
CA LEU A 240 15.24 -6.95 7.50
C LEU A 240 14.36 -8.04 8.13
N GLY A 241 13.61 -7.67 9.16
CA GLY A 241 12.71 -8.56 9.89
C GLY A 241 13.27 -9.13 11.18
N GLU A 242 14.57 -8.92 11.47
CA GLU A 242 15.15 -9.24 12.78
C GLU A 242 14.92 -8.09 13.80
N PRO A 243 14.87 -8.38 15.11
CA PRO A 243 14.73 -7.34 16.13
C PRO A 243 15.89 -6.35 16.09
N MET A 244 15.57 -5.07 15.87
CA MET A 244 16.53 -3.99 15.70
C MET A 244 16.02 -2.71 16.36
N THR A 245 16.89 -1.73 16.57
CA THR A 245 16.48 -0.39 16.99
C THR A 245 15.72 0.32 15.85
N LYS A 246 14.87 1.29 16.18
CA LYS A 246 14.10 2.07 15.20
C LYS A 246 14.98 2.73 14.14
N ASP A 247 16.12 3.29 14.54
CA ASP A 247 17.09 3.92 13.64
C ASP A 247 17.71 2.91 12.68
N ALA A 248 18.10 1.75 13.20
CA ALA A 248 18.70 0.70 12.39
C ALA A 248 17.68 0.11 11.39
N ILE A 249 16.41 -0.03 11.77
CA ILE A 249 15.33 -0.42 10.85
C ILE A 249 15.20 0.63 9.73
N SER A 250 15.16 1.91 10.09
CA SER A 250 15.01 3.00 9.11
C SER A 250 16.19 3.07 8.13
N GLN A 251 17.41 2.84 8.62
CA GLN A 251 18.62 2.79 7.79
C GLN A 251 18.65 1.55 6.90
N ALA A 252 18.37 0.36 7.45
CA ALA A 252 18.27 -0.88 6.68
C ALA A 252 17.17 -0.79 5.60
N TRP A 253 16.04 -0.15 5.91
CA TRP A 253 14.97 0.08 4.95
C TRP A 253 15.42 1.00 3.81
N ARG A 254 16.07 2.13 4.12
CA ARG A 254 16.64 3.01 3.08
C ARG A 254 17.65 2.27 2.19
N THR A 255 18.52 1.45 2.79
CA THR A 255 19.49 0.61 2.06
C THR A 255 18.80 -0.38 1.13
N ALA A 256 17.69 -1.00 1.55
CA ALA A 256 16.92 -1.92 0.73
C ALA A 256 16.30 -1.25 -0.51
N LEU A 257 15.86 0.00 -0.34
CA LEU A 257 15.22 0.77 -1.40
C LEU A 257 16.22 1.43 -2.36
N ASP A 258 17.52 1.41 -2.08
CA ASP A 258 18.52 1.98 -2.98
C ASP A 258 18.50 1.25 -4.35
N PRO A 259 18.27 1.97 -5.46
CA PRO A 259 18.21 1.36 -6.80
C PRO A 259 19.54 0.78 -7.28
N ARG A 260 20.67 1.08 -6.61
CA ARG A 260 22.00 0.55 -6.91
C ARG A 260 22.28 -0.79 -6.23
N GLY A 261 21.52 -1.15 -5.19
CA GLY A 261 21.64 -2.43 -4.50
C GLY A 261 20.91 -3.56 -5.22
N ASP A 262 21.07 -4.82 -4.76
CA ASP A 262 20.43 -5.97 -5.42
C ASP A 262 19.00 -6.22 -4.92
N TRP A 263 18.59 -5.64 -3.78
CA TRP A 263 17.24 -5.88 -3.24
C TRP A 263 16.13 -5.42 -4.20
N MET A 264 16.16 -4.15 -4.63
CA MET A 264 15.12 -3.57 -5.48
C MET A 264 15.03 -4.24 -6.87
N PRO A 265 16.14 -4.47 -7.61
CA PRO A 265 16.09 -5.21 -8.88
C PRO A 265 15.49 -6.62 -8.75
N ASN A 266 15.76 -7.33 -7.65
CA ASN A 266 15.20 -8.65 -7.41
C ASN A 266 13.69 -8.59 -7.13
N VAL A 267 13.24 -7.65 -6.29
CA VAL A 267 11.82 -7.43 -6.01
C VAL A 267 11.05 -7.01 -7.26
N LEU A 268 11.60 -6.10 -8.09
CA LEU A 268 10.99 -5.70 -9.35
C LEU A 268 10.88 -6.87 -10.34
N ARG A 269 11.87 -7.78 -10.37
CA ARG A 269 11.83 -8.98 -11.20
C ARG A 269 10.74 -9.95 -10.74
N ALA A 270 10.64 -10.20 -9.44
CA ALA A 270 9.58 -11.04 -8.87
C ALA A 270 8.20 -10.43 -9.14
N ALA A 271 8.06 -9.11 -9.00
CA ALA A 271 6.83 -8.39 -9.28
C ALA A 271 6.44 -8.44 -10.76
N ASP A 272 7.38 -8.34 -11.70
CA ASP A 272 7.08 -8.50 -13.14
C ASP A 272 6.74 -9.94 -13.52
N GLN A 273 7.34 -10.93 -12.85
CA GLN A 273 6.94 -12.33 -13.00
C GLN A 273 5.49 -12.54 -12.51
N ARG A 274 5.15 -12.00 -11.33
CA ARG A 274 3.78 -11.98 -10.81
C ARG A 274 2.82 -11.32 -11.79
N LEU A 275 3.18 -10.14 -12.31
CA LEU A 275 2.36 -9.41 -13.27
C LEU A 275 2.15 -10.20 -14.57
N THR A 276 3.19 -10.89 -15.05
CA THR A 276 3.10 -11.78 -16.21
C THR A 276 2.10 -12.91 -15.98
N GLU A 277 2.10 -13.52 -14.79
CA GLU A 277 1.12 -14.56 -14.45
C GLU A 277 -0.30 -14.01 -14.38
N VAL A 278 -0.50 -12.88 -13.69
CA VAL A 278 -1.81 -12.21 -13.60
C VAL A 278 -2.34 -11.87 -15.00
N ARG A 279 -1.46 -11.41 -15.91
CA ARG A 279 -1.82 -11.07 -17.29
C ARG A 279 -2.27 -12.24 -18.15
N LYS A 280 -2.06 -13.49 -17.74
CA LYS A 280 -2.65 -14.65 -18.42
C LYS A 280 -4.18 -14.69 -18.26
N GLY A 281 -4.70 -14.25 -17.11
CA GLY A 281 -6.14 -14.16 -16.84
C GLY A 281 -6.71 -12.77 -17.10
N ILE A 282 -5.90 -11.72 -16.91
CA ILE A 282 -6.30 -10.31 -17.00
C ILE A 282 -5.31 -9.58 -17.93
N PRO A 283 -5.49 -9.65 -19.27
CA PRO A 283 -4.46 -9.24 -20.24
C PRO A 283 -3.94 -7.80 -20.12
N ASP A 284 -4.76 -6.90 -19.60
CA ASP A 284 -4.49 -5.47 -19.43
C ASP A 284 -4.06 -5.11 -17.99
N ALA A 285 -3.81 -6.09 -17.12
CA ALA A 285 -3.38 -5.83 -15.74
C ALA A 285 -2.10 -4.99 -15.71
N GLY A 286 -2.09 -3.97 -14.85
CA GLY A 286 -0.99 -3.03 -14.64
C GLY A 286 -0.28 -3.23 -13.31
N GLY A 287 1.00 -2.89 -13.28
CA GLY A 287 1.84 -2.79 -12.10
C GLY A 287 2.05 -1.32 -11.68
N LEU A 288 2.13 -1.07 -10.37
CA LEU A 288 2.45 0.24 -9.81
C LEU A 288 3.61 0.12 -8.82
N VAL A 289 4.65 0.92 -9.01
CA VAL A 289 5.72 1.15 -8.03
C VAL A 289 5.48 2.49 -7.34
N ILE A 290 5.40 2.49 -6.01
CA ILE A 290 5.24 3.68 -5.19
C ILE A 290 6.62 4.08 -4.66
N ALA A 291 7.25 5.07 -5.29
CA ALA A 291 8.57 5.56 -4.95
C ALA A 291 8.54 6.64 -3.86
N ALA A 292 9.63 6.71 -3.08
CA ALA A 292 9.81 7.74 -2.05
C ALA A 292 9.88 9.16 -2.63
N ASP A 293 10.63 9.34 -3.71
CA ASP A 293 10.94 10.63 -4.33
C ASP A 293 11.11 10.51 -5.87
N GLN A 294 11.31 11.65 -6.53
CA GLN A 294 11.41 11.74 -7.99
C GLN A 294 12.65 11.07 -8.58
N ASP A 295 13.76 11.06 -7.85
CA ASP A 295 15.00 10.46 -8.31
C ASP A 295 14.91 8.94 -8.24
N ALA A 296 14.40 8.40 -7.13
CA ALA A 296 14.06 7.00 -6.97
C ALA A 296 13.06 6.55 -8.04
N ALA A 297 12.00 7.32 -8.32
CA ALA A 297 11.05 6.97 -9.37
C ALA A 297 11.67 6.85 -10.76
N ARG A 298 12.55 7.79 -11.13
CA ARG A 298 13.27 7.74 -12.41
C ARG A 298 14.24 6.57 -12.46
N ALA A 299 14.93 6.28 -11.36
CA ALA A 299 15.82 5.13 -11.24
C ALA A 299 15.07 3.80 -11.36
N TYR A 300 13.96 3.63 -10.66
CA TYR A 300 13.13 2.42 -10.75
C TYR A 300 12.54 2.23 -12.14
N ALA A 301 12.11 3.31 -12.82
CA ALA A 301 11.65 3.22 -14.20
C ALA A 301 12.75 2.74 -15.17
N LYS A 302 14.01 3.12 -14.92
CA LYS A 302 15.17 2.60 -15.66
C LYS A 302 15.39 1.12 -15.38
N LEU A 303 15.35 0.69 -14.11
CA LEU A 303 15.45 -0.73 -13.73
C LEU A 303 14.35 -1.57 -14.38
N ILE A 304 13.10 -1.11 -14.35
CA ILE A 304 11.98 -1.79 -15.02
C ILE A 304 12.25 -1.97 -16.51
N ARG A 305 12.81 -0.95 -17.18
CA ARG A 305 13.18 -1.05 -18.60
C ARG A 305 14.28 -2.09 -18.83
N GLU A 306 15.28 -2.15 -17.95
CA GLU A 306 16.37 -3.12 -18.05
C GLU A 306 15.88 -4.56 -17.80
N ILE A 307 14.96 -4.74 -16.85
CA ILE A 307 14.40 -6.05 -16.48
C ILE A 307 13.40 -6.55 -17.53
N THR A 308 12.48 -5.68 -17.98
CA THR A 308 11.33 -6.08 -18.80
C THR A 308 11.51 -5.79 -20.29
N GLY A 309 12.47 -4.94 -20.66
CA GLY A 309 12.61 -4.39 -22.01
C GLY A 309 11.61 -3.27 -22.35
N THR A 310 10.62 -3.00 -21.50
CA THR A 310 9.55 -2.01 -21.73
C THR A 310 9.69 -0.80 -20.81
N LYS A 311 9.38 0.40 -21.31
CA LYS A 311 9.42 1.63 -20.50
C LYS A 311 8.20 1.67 -19.57
N ALA A 312 8.43 2.04 -18.31
CA ALA A 312 7.35 2.37 -17.38
C ALA A 312 6.87 3.82 -17.60
N THR A 313 5.57 4.06 -17.38
CA THR A 313 5.00 5.41 -17.32
C THR A 313 5.40 6.06 -16.00
N VAL A 314 6.12 7.17 -16.04
CA VAL A 314 6.57 7.89 -14.83
C VAL A 314 5.61 9.04 -14.56
N VAL A 315 5.11 9.10 -13.33
CA VAL A 315 4.19 10.14 -12.86
C VAL A 315 4.81 10.81 -11.64
N LEU A 316 5.24 12.06 -11.81
CA LEU A 316 5.85 12.89 -10.77
C LEU A 316 4.80 13.89 -10.25
N SER A 317 4.83 14.20 -8.95
CA SER A 317 3.83 15.04 -8.27
C SER A 317 3.70 16.46 -8.85
N ASP A 318 4.78 17.00 -9.40
CA ASP A 318 4.87 18.42 -9.79
C ASP A 318 4.69 18.63 -11.31
N ASP A 319 4.40 17.56 -12.05
CA ASP A 319 4.23 17.64 -13.50
C ASP A 319 2.79 18.03 -13.86
N THR A 320 2.64 19.16 -14.55
CA THR A 320 1.38 19.59 -15.19
C THR A 320 0.77 18.50 -16.10
N GLY A 321 1.56 17.53 -16.55
CA GLY A 321 1.13 16.35 -17.33
C GLY A 321 0.73 15.11 -16.52
N ALA A 322 0.89 15.08 -15.19
CA ALA A 322 0.71 13.88 -14.37
C ALA A 322 -0.68 13.24 -14.54
N SER A 323 -1.75 14.03 -14.48
CA SER A 323 -3.12 13.53 -14.66
C SER A 323 -3.32 12.89 -16.04
N LYS A 324 -2.82 13.53 -17.10
CA LYS A 324 -2.91 13.02 -18.47
C LYS A 324 -2.11 11.73 -18.65
N ASN A 325 -0.96 11.60 -18.00
CA ASN A 325 -0.15 10.38 -18.04
C ASN A 325 -0.88 9.22 -17.37
N ILE A 326 -1.56 9.47 -16.25
CA ILE A 326 -2.35 8.44 -15.56
C ILE A 326 -3.58 8.06 -16.41
N ASP A 327 -4.27 9.02 -17.03
CA ASP A 327 -5.40 8.74 -17.93
C ASP A 327 -4.95 7.90 -19.13
N THR A 328 -3.81 8.26 -19.73
CA THR A 328 -3.20 7.52 -20.84
C THR A 328 -2.85 6.10 -20.43
N PHE A 329 -2.21 5.93 -19.27
CA PHE A 329 -1.90 4.62 -18.71
C PHE A 329 -3.19 3.83 -18.41
N SER A 330 -4.21 4.46 -17.82
CA SER A 330 -5.49 3.81 -17.50
C SER A 330 -6.19 3.28 -18.75
N ALA A 331 -6.05 3.98 -19.89
CA ALA A 331 -6.68 3.64 -21.16
C ALA A 331 -5.85 2.71 -22.07
N ASN A 332 -4.62 2.37 -21.71
CA ASN A 332 -3.74 1.54 -22.53
C ASN A 332 -3.36 0.21 -21.84
N ASP A 333 -2.56 -0.61 -22.52
CA ASP A 333 -2.13 -1.93 -22.03
C ASP A 333 -0.71 -1.92 -21.42
N ASP A 334 -0.12 -0.74 -21.19
CA ASP A 334 1.23 -0.60 -20.64
C ASP A 334 1.34 -1.35 -19.31
N ARG A 335 2.49 -1.98 -19.08
CA ARG A 335 2.67 -2.89 -17.96
C ARG A 335 2.89 -2.17 -16.64
N TRP A 336 3.66 -1.09 -16.64
CA TRP A 336 4.20 -0.51 -15.41
C TRP A 336 4.00 1.00 -15.35
N MET A 337 3.59 1.47 -14.17
CA MET A 337 3.61 2.88 -13.78
C MET A 337 4.49 3.04 -12.55
N VAL A 338 5.29 4.12 -12.50
CA VAL A 338 6.07 4.52 -11.32
C VAL A 338 5.60 5.89 -10.86
N ALA A 339 5.26 5.99 -9.59
CA ALA A 339 4.62 7.13 -8.96
C ALA A 339 5.45 7.63 -7.78
N VAL A 340 5.56 8.95 -7.61
CA VAL A 340 6.23 9.56 -6.44
C VAL A 340 5.21 10.08 -5.46
N ARG A 341 5.36 9.71 -4.19
CA ARG A 341 4.39 10.05 -3.13
C ARG A 341 2.97 9.81 -3.67
N MET A 342 1.94 10.42 -3.11
CA MET A 342 0.62 10.23 -3.68
C MET A 342 0.54 10.87 -5.07
N VAL A 343 0.65 10.04 -6.11
CA VAL A 343 0.04 10.32 -7.40
C VAL A 343 -1.46 10.43 -7.15
N SER A 344 -1.86 11.68 -6.90
CA SER A 344 -3.23 12.18 -6.82
C SER A 344 -4.19 11.28 -6.04
N GLU A 345 -4.43 11.63 -4.77
CA GLU A 345 -5.72 11.30 -4.15
C GLU A 345 -6.84 11.69 -5.11
N GLY A 346 -7.45 10.68 -5.73
CA GLY A 346 -8.56 10.85 -6.67
C GLY A 346 -8.41 10.28 -8.07
N VAL A 347 -7.22 9.83 -8.50
CA VAL A 347 -7.12 9.14 -9.80
C VAL A 347 -7.26 7.63 -9.63
N ASP A 348 -8.26 7.07 -10.29
CA ASP A 348 -8.61 5.66 -10.23
C ASP A 348 -8.06 4.90 -11.43
N VAL A 349 -7.25 3.87 -11.18
CA VAL A 349 -6.74 2.96 -12.21
C VAL A 349 -7.14 1.53 -11.86
N PRO A 350 -8.38 1.10 -12.19
CA PRO A 350 -8.91 -0.20 -11.76
C PRO A 350 -8.14 -1.41 -12.31
N ARG A 351 -7.32 -1.22 -13.36
CA ARG A 351 -6.51 -2.28 -13.96
C ARG A 351 -5.20 -2.57 -13.21
N LEU A 352 -4.80 -1.73 -12.25
CA LEU A 352 -3.68 -2.06 -11.37
C LEU A 352 -3.95 -3.40 -10.71
N ALA A 353 -2.95 -4.26 -10.54
CA ALA A 353 -3.09 -5.59 -9.91
C ALA A 353 -1.84 -6.00 -9.14
N VAL A 354 -0.67 -5.48 -9.51
CA VAL A 354 0.60 -5.73 -8.81
C VAL A 354 1.17 -4.42 -8.30
N GLY A 355 1.51 -4.37 -7.01
CA GLY A 355 2.08 -3.20 -6.35
C GLY A 355 3.46 -3.48 -5.79
N VAL A 356 4.38 -2.52 -5.86
CA VAL A 356 5.65 -2.54 -5.13
C VAL A 356 5.70 -1.32 -4.22
N TYR A 357 5.78 -1.56 -2.91
CA TYR A 357 5.85 -0.51 -1.90
C TYR A 357 7.31 -0.10 -1.69
N ALA A 358 7.76 0.88 -2.47
CA ALA A 358 9.15 1.34 -2.53
C ALA A 358 9.32 2.73 -1.90
N THR A 359 8.73 2.92 -0.71
CA THR A 359 8.80 4.15 0.07
C THR A 359 9.05 3.83 1.53
N THR A 360 9.65 4.76 2.28
CA THR A 360 9.91 4.67 3.72
C THR A 360 8.75 5.18 4.59
N ILE A 361 7.69 5.69 3.98
CA ILE A 361 6.51 6.14 4.72
C ILE A 361 5.84 4.93 5.36
N SER A 362 5.57 5.01 6.66
CA SER A 362 5.01 3.90 7.47
C SER A 362 3.79 4.32 8.29
N THR A 363 3.07 5.36 7.87
CA THR A 363 1.81 5.71 8.54
C THR A 363 0.70 4.75 8.10
N PRO A 364 -0.17 4.28 9.02
CA PRO A 364 -1.27 3.38 8.68
C PRO A 364 -2.18 3.95 7.58
N LEU A 365 -2.44 5.25 7.62
CA LEU A 365 -3.27 5.96 6.64
C LEU A 365 -2.66 5.86 5.24
N PHE A 366 -1.39 6.22 5.11
CA PHE A 366 -0.71 6.15 3.81
C PHE A 366 -0.68 4.71 3.28
N PHE A 367 -0.40 3.73 4.14
CA PHE A 367 -0.42 2.32 3.76
C PHE A 367 -1.80 1.88 3.24
N ALA A 368 -2.87 2.20 3.96
CA ALA A 368 -4.23 1.86 3.56
C ALA A 368 -4.66 2.58 2.27
N GLN A 369 -4.28 3.84 2.07
CA GLN A 369 -4.51 4.57 0.82
C GLN A 369 -3.74 3.96 -0.35
N ALA A 370 -2.46 3.63 -0.15
CA ALA A 370 -1.61 2.98 -1.15
C ALA A 370 -2.20 1.63 -1.58
N VAL A 371 -2.55 0.78 -0.62
CA VAL A 371 -3.11 -0.55 -0.90
C VAL A 371 -4.53 -0.45 -1.46
N GLY A 372 -5.34 0.52 -1.02
CA GLY A 372 -6.69 0.76 -1.53
C GLY A 372 -6.77 1.00 -3.05
N ARG A 373 -5.66 1.38 -3.69
CA ARG A 373 -5.55 1.48 -5.16
C ARG A 373 -5.60 0.13 -5.87
N PHE A 374 -5.26 -0.94 -5.16
CA PHE A 374 -5.29 -2.32 -5.67
C PHE A 374 -6.50 -3.10 -5.19
N VAL A 375 -7.39 -2.53 -4.38
CA VAL A 375 -8.53 -3.25 -3.79
C VAL A 375 -9.75 -3.27 -4.73
N ARG A 376 -9.81 -2.34 -5.68
CA ARG A 376 -10.94 -2.23 -6.62
C ARG A 376 -10.97 -3.44 -7.55
N SER A 377 -12.15 -4.05 -7.66
CA SER A 377 -12.42 -5.18 -8.55
C SER A 377 -13.18 -4.70 -9.79
N ARG A 378 -12.74 -5.15 -10.97
CA ARG A 378 -13.51 -4.99 -12.23
C ARG A 378 -14.34 -6.22 -12.54
N ARG A 379 -13.88 -7.39 -12.10
CA ARG A 379 -14.49 -8.70 -12.32
C ARG A 379 -14.34 -9.57 -11.08
N ARG A 380 -15.31 -10.45 -10.87
CA ARG A 380 -15.28 -11.42 -9.78
C ARG A 380 -14.03 -12.30 -9.87
N GLY A 381 -13.41 -12.55 -8.72
CA GLY A 381 -12.24 -13.40 -8.61
C GLY A 381 -10.93 -12.74 -9.02
N GLU A 382 -10.89 -11.48 -9.45
CA GLU A 382 -9.60 -10.79 -9.59
C GLU A 382 -8.85 -10.80 -8.25
N THR A 383 -7.53 -10.91 -8.28
CA THR A 383 -6.66 -10.81 -7.09
C THR A 383 -5.64 -9.70 -7.29
N ALA A 384 -5.21 -9.09 -6.19
CA ALA A 384 -4.09 -8.16 -6.18
C ALA A 384 -2.89 -8.76 -5.45
N SER A 385 -1.70 -8.28 -5.77
CA SER A 385 -0.48 -8.67 -5.06
C SER A 385 0.39 -7.46 -4.78
N VAL A 386 0.79 -7.27 -3.52
CA VAL A 386 1.60 -6.13 -3.09
C VAL A 386 2.90 -6.64 -2.48
N PHE A 387 4.02 -6.19 -3.02
CA PHE A 387 5.36 -6.53 -2.57
C PHE A 387 5.80 -5.52 -1.51
N LEU A 388 6.18 -6.01 -0.33
CA LEU A 388 6.57 -5.21 0.83
C LEU A 388 7.96 -5.62 1.34
N PRO A 389 8.76 -4.69 1.88
CA PRO A 389 9.89 -5.07 2.72
C PRO A 389 9.41 -5.68 4.04
N THR A 390 10.16 -6.62 4.60
CA THR A 390 9.86 -7.31 5.85
C THR A 390 10.13 -6.38 7.03
N ILE A 391 9.19 -5.46 7.27
CA ILE A 391 9.27 -4.45 8.32
C ILE A 391 8.09 -4.65 9.26
N PRO A 392 8.32 -4.81 10.58
CA PRO A 392 7.27 -5.15 11.53
C PRO A 392 6.02 -4.27 11.44
N TYR A 393 6.18 -2.95 11.28
CA TYR A 393 5.06 -2.02 11.18
C TYR A 393 4.21 -2.23 9.91
N LEU A 394 4.84 -2.46 8.75
CA LEU A 394 4.13 -2.71 7.49
C LEU A 394 3.38 -4.05 7.52
N LEU A 395 3.99 -5.09 8.09
CA LEU A 395 3.35 -6.40 8.25
C LEU A 395 2.18 -6.31 9.25
N GLY A 396 2.33 -5.49 10.29
CA GLY A 396 1.26 -5.12 11.20
C GLY A 396 0.07 -4.52 10.46
N PHE A 397 0.28 -3.51 9.62
CA PHE A 397 -0.81 -2.89 8.84
C PHE A 397 -1.43 -3.85 7.83
N ALA A 398 -0.64 -4.73 7.21
CA ALA A 398 -1.17 -5.75 6.30
C ALA A 398 -2.14 -6.70 7.03
N ASN A 399 -1.77 -7.16 8.22
CA ASN A 399 -2.65 -7.97 9.08
C ASN A 399 -3.87 -7.19 9.57
N GLU A 400 -3.68 -5.92 9.95
CA GLU A 400 -4.75 -5.07 10.47
C GLU A 400 -5.73 -4.60 9.39
N MET A 401 -5.35 -4.55 8.11
CA MET A 401 -6.25 -4.16 7.02
C MET A 401 -7.47 -5.06 6.89
N GLU A 402 -7.34 -6.31 7.32
CA GLU A 402 -8.42 -7.29 7.34
C GLU A 402 -9.21 -7.26 8.66
N VAL A 403 -8.63 -6.73 9.74
CA VAL A 403 -9.26 -6.60 11.05
C VAL A 403 -9.96 -5.25 11.17
N GLU A 404 -11.30 -5.26 11.16
CA GLU A 404 -12.11 -4.05 11.33
C GLU A 404 -11.70 -3.29 12.60
N ARG A 405 -11.24 -2.02 12.47
CA ARG A 405 -10.90 -1.18 13.63
C ARG A 405 -11.40 0.26 13.50
N ASP A 406 -11.80 0.79 14.64
CA ASP A 406 -12.24 2.18 14.86
C ASP A 406 -11.05 3.11 15.16
N HIS A 407 -11.20 4.42 14.91
CA HIS A 407 -10.22 5.45 15.31
C HIS A 407 -10.14 5.56 16.84
N VAL A 408 -9.00 5.93 17.42
CA VAL A 408 -8.74 5.91 18.87
C VAL A 408 -8.10 7.24 19.32
N LEU A 409 -8.71 8.00 20.23
CA LEU A 409 -8.24 9.31 20.73
C LEU A 409 -7.31 9.24 21.95
N ASP A 410 -7.61 8.39 22.93
CA ASP A 410 -6.90 8.39 24.22
C ASP A 410 -6.06 7.13 24.39
N ARG A 411 -4.86 7.09 23.82
CA ARG A 411 -3.91 6.03 24.18
C ARG A 411 -3.51 6.22 25.66
N PRO A 412 -3.70 5.23 26.55
CA PRO A 412 -3.31 5.37 27.93
C PRO A 412 -1.78 5.41 27.99
N LYS A 413 -1.23 6.53 28.44
CA LYS A 413 0.16 6.59 28.89
C LYS A 413 0.26 5.70 30.13
N LYS A 414 0.83 4.50 30.00
CA LYS A 414 1.22 3.71 31.17
C LYS A 414 2.31 4.47 31.90
N ALA A 415 2.11 4.72 33.19
CA ALA A 415 3.11 5.33 34.04
C ALA A 415 4.37 4.44 34.07
N GLY A 416 5.43 4.86 33.39
CA GLY A 416 6.72 4.18 33.32
C GLY A 416 7.22 3.79 31.92
N GLU A 417 6.43 4.01 30.85
CA GLU A 417 6.88 3.91 29.46
C GLU A 417 6.79 5.31 28.83
N ASP A 418 7.90 6.05 28.77
CA ASP A 418 7.97 7.39 28.18
C ASP A 418 7.81 7.41 26.64
N ASP A 419 7.74 6.25 25.98
CA ASP A 419 7.57 6.18 24.53
C ASP A 419 6.14 5.77 24.19
N ASP A 420 5.34 6.71 23.70
CA ASP A 420 4.43 6.32 22.61
C ASP A 420 5.35 5.86 21.47
N PRO A 421 5.31 4.57 21.04
CA PRO A 421 6.25 4.09 20.03
C PRO A 421 6.12 4.81 18.69
N TYR A 422 5.11 5.66 18.50
CA TYR A 422 4.74 6.29 17.24
C TYR A 422 4.63 7.82 17.27
N ALA A 423 4.67 8.49 18.42
CA ALA A 423 4.42 9.95 18.49
C ALA A 423 5.68 10.82 18.32
N GLU A 424 6.83 10.36 18.82
CA GLU A 424 8.10 11.08 18.62
C GLU A 424 8.61 10.89 17.19
N SER A 425 8.44 9.70 16.61
CA SER A 425 8.87 9.45 15.23
C SER A 425 8.13 10.31 14.21
N GLU A 426 6.86 10.66 14.43
CA GLU A 426 6.12 11.53 13.51
C GLU A 426 6.60 12.97 13.56
N LYS A 427 6.85 13.52 14.76
CA LYS A 427 7.36 14.88 14.90
C LYS A 427 8.78 15.01 14.34
N GLU A 428 9.63 14.03 14.60
CA GLU A 428 11.01 14.00 14.08
C GLU A 428 11.05 13.78 12.56
N MET A 429 10.14 12.98 11.99
CA MET A 429 10.04 12.81 10.53
C MET A 429 9.42 14.03 9.84
N ASP A 430 8.46 14.70 10.46
CA ASP A 430 7.87 15.94 9.95
C ASP A 430 8.82 17.13 10.05
N GLU A 431 9.72 17.13 11.05
CA GLU A 431 10.82 18.09 11.17
C GLU A 431 11.95 17.78 10.16
N ALA A 432 12.28 16.50 9.94
CA ALA A 432 13.23 16.08 8.91
C ALA A 432 12.73 16.37 7.49
N ASN A 433 11.44 16.12 7.21
CA ASN A 433 10.82 16.45 5.91
C ASN A 433 10.74 17.98 5.68
N ARG A 434 10.61 18.79 6.74
CA ARG A 434 10.67 20.26 6.64
C ARG A 434 12.08 20.79 6.45
N GLN A 435 13.10 20.12 7.00
CA GLN A 435 14.50 20.48 6.80
C GLN A 435 15.01 20.10 5.40
N GLU A 436 14.48 19.05 4.76
CA GLU A 436 14.84 18.70 3.37
C GLU A 436 14.36 19.73 2.32
N ASP A 437 13.31 20.52 2.62
CA ASP A 437 12.86 21.63 1.75
C ASP A 437 13.71 22.90 1.93
N GLU A 438 14.55 22.99 2.97
CA GLU A 438 15.39 24.14 3.31
C GLU A 438 16.87 23.75 3.51
N ASP A 439 17.52 23.09 2.54
CA ASP A 439 18.98 23.25 2.43
C ASP A 439 19.52 23.02 1.01
N THR A 440 19.85 24.13 0.33
CA THR A 440 20.85 24.15 -0.74
C THR A 440 22.13 24.72 -0.15
N GLY A 441 22.97 23.85 0.40
CA GLY A 441 24.28 24.19 0.94
C GLY A 441 25.20 22.98 0.91
N GLU A 442 26.24 23.04 0.07
CA GLU A 442 27.32 22.05 0.04
C GLU A 442 28.08 22.06 1.37
N ASP A 443 27.90 21.04 2.20
CA ASP A 443 28.78 20.75 3.34
C ASP A 443 29.34 19.32 3.22
N GLU A 444 30.66 19.23 3.02
CA GLU A 444 31.45 17.99 2.97
C GLU A 444 31.53 17.31 4.35
N GLN A 445 30.43 16.67 4.77
CA GLN A 445 30.39 15.74 5.91
C GLN A 445 29.92 14.37 5.39
N MET A 446 30.63 13.30 5.76
CA MET A 446 30.43 11.96 5.22
C MET A 446 28.94 11.56 5.21
N SER A 447 28.38 11.45 4.01
CA SER A 447 26.98 11.08 3.77
C SER A 447 26.76 9.59 4.03
N PHE A 448 25.56 9.23 4.48
CA PHE A 448 25.09 7.84 4.52
C PHE A 448 25.33 7.15 3.16
N GLU A 449 25.89 5.93 3.18
CA GLU A 449 26.23 5.18 1.96
C GLU A 449 25.72 3.74 2.07
N ALA A 450 24.81 3.36 1.17
CA ALA A 450 24.40 1.96 1.01
C ALA A 450 25.54 1.16 0.36
N LEU A 451 25.99 0.09 1.01
CA LEU A 451 27.13 -0.71 0.56
C LEU A 451 26.67 -1.99 -0.14
N GLU A 452 25.74 -2.72 0.47
CA GLU A 452 25.26 -4.01 -0.04
C GLU A 452 23.82 -4.26 0.40
N SER A 453 23.02 -4.84 -0.47
CA SER A 453 21.68 -5.34 -0.14
C SER A 453 21.39 -6.59 -0.95
N ASP A 454 20.96 -7.67 -0.31
CA ASP A 454 20.41 -8.85 -0.97
C ASP A 454 18.90 -8.95 -0.70
N ALA A 455 18.17 -9.70 -1.52
CA ALA A 455 16.74 -9.97 -1.31
C ALA A 455 16.52 -11.46 -1.02
N VAL A 456 15.63 -11.75 -0.08
CA VAL A 456 15.18 -13.11 0.24
C VAL A 456 13.66 -13.05 0.41
N PHE A 457 12.93 -13.91 -0.30
CA PHE A 457 11.50 -14.06 -0.08
C PHE A 457 11.27 -14.57 1.35
N ASP A 458 10.45 -13.90 2.15
CA ASP A 458 10.23 -14.26 3.56
C ASP A 458 8.91 -15.01 3.75
N ARG A 459 7.77 -14.36 3.47
CA ARG A 459 6.43 -14.97 3.61
C ARG A 459 5.38 -14.30 2.72
N VAL A 460 4.24 -14.96 2.57
CA VAL A 460 2.98 -14.41 2.06
C VAL A 460 2.03 -14.15 3.23
N LEU A 461 1.44 -12.97 3.29
CA LEU A 461 0.33 -12.65 4.19
C LEU A 461 -0.99 -12.64 3.40
N TYR A 462 -1.98 -13.38 3.90
CA TYR A 462 -3.32 -13.46 3.32
C TYR A 462 -4.35 -13.93 4.36
N ASP A 463 -5.49 -13.24 4.49
CA ASP A 463 -6.58 -13.60 5.41
C ASP A 463 -6.12 -13.78 6.86
N GLY A 464 -5.30 -12.84 7.35
CA GLY A 464 -4.68 -12.84 8.69
C GLY A 464 -3.69 -13.98 8.94
N ALA A 465 -3.40 -14.80 7.93
CA ALA A 465 -2.52 -15.95 8.03
C ALA A 465 -1.20 -15.74 7.28
N GLU A 466 -0.15 -16.36 7.81
CA GLU A 466 1.21 -16.37 7.25
C GLU A 466 1.49 -17.69 6.55
N PHE A 467 1.95 -17.60 5.29
CA PHE A 467 2.30 -18.76 4.47
C PHE A 467 3.73 -18.63 3.93
N GLY A 468 4.41 -19.77 3.75
CA GLY A 468 5.76 -19.82 3.20
C GLY A 468 6.87 -19.93 4.22
N MET A 469 8.07 -20.24 3.71
CA MET A 469 9.34 -20.26 4.40
C MET A 469 10.35 -19.45 3.58
N GLN A 470 11.40 -18.96 4.24
CA GLN A 470 12.44 -18.16 3.61
C GLN A 470 13.04 -18.87 2.39
N ALA A 471 13.05 -18.19 1.24
CA ALA A 471 13.53 -18.74 -0.02
C ALA A 471 14.33 -17.70 -0.82
N HIS A 472 15.33 -18.16 -1.56
CA HIS A 472 16.11 -17.28 -2.42
C HIS A 472 15.30 -16.82 -3.64
N PRO A 473 15.51 -15.59 -4.14
CA PRO A 473 14.91 -15.13 -5.37
C PRO A 473 15.26 -16.05 -6.55
N GLY A 474 14.26 -16.41 -7.34
CA GLY A 474 14.34 -17.33 -8.46
C GLY A 474 14.20 -18.82 -8.10
N SER A 475 14.07 -19.18 -6.82
CA SER A 475 13.86 -20.56 -6.37
C SER A 475 12.52 -21.15 -6.82
N GLU A 476 12.40 -22.48 -6.83
CA GLU A 476 11.13 -23.16 -7.16
C GLU A 476 10.05 -22.83 -6.13
N GLU A 477 10.44 -22.68 -4.86
CA GLU A 477 9.57 -22.30 -3.76
C GLU A 477 8.97 -20.90 -3.94
N GLU A 478 9.79 -19.91 -4.34
CA GLU A 478 9.29 -18.57 -4.64
C GLU A 478 8.38 -18.57 -5.87
N GLN A 479 8.79 -19.27 -6.95
CA GLN A 479 8.02 -19.38 -8.19
C GLN A 479 6.64 -19.97 -7.95
N ASP A 480 6.51 -20.89 -7.00
CA ASP A 480 5.22 -21.39 -6.56
C ASP A 480 4.34 -20.21 -6.12
N TYR A 481 4.75 -19.41 -5.13
CA TYR A 481 3.94 -18.26 -4.66
C TYR A 481 3.73 -17.17 -5.73
N LEU A 482 4.71 -16.91 -6.61
CA LEU A 482 4.53 -15.95 -7.71
C LEU A 482 3.54 -16.44 -8.78
N GLY A 483 3.42 -17.76 -8.95
CA GLY A 483 2.56 -18.42 -9.92
C GLY A 483 1.09 -18.55 -9.51
N ILE A 484 0.59 -17.77 -8.54
CA ILE A 484 -0.85 -17.78 -8.18
C ILE A 484 -1.67 -17.22 -9.35
N PRO A 485 -2.69 -17.91 -9.90
CA PRO A 485 -3.51 -17.31 -10.95
C PRO A 485 -4.12 -15.95 -10.56
N GLY A 486 -4.20 -15.01 -11.51
CA GLY A 486 -4.79 -13.68 -11.26
C GLY A 486 -6.30 -13.70 -11.03
N LEU A 487 -6.97 -14.79 -11.41
CA LEU A 487 -8.41 -15.02 -11.27
C LEU A 487 -8.67 -16.21 -10.35
N LEU A 488 -8.95 -15.94 -9.07
CA LEU A 488 -9.30 -16.91 -8.03
C LEU A 488 -10.30 -16.32 -7.04
N GLU A 489 -11.26 -17.13 -6.59
CA GLU A 489 -12.10 -16.76 -5.45
C GLU A 489 -11.29 -16.78 -4.14
N PRO A 490 -11.66 -16.00 -3.11
CA PRO A 490 -10.89 -15.92 -1.84
C PRO A 490 -10.57 -17.28 -1.21
N ASP A 491 -11.57 -18.16 -1.07
CA ASP A 491 -11.39 -19.51 -0.50
C ASP A 491 -10.41 -20.37 -1.33
N GLN A 492 -10.34 -20.13 -2.65
CA GLN A 492 -9.42 -20.85 -3.53
C GLN A 492 -7.98 -20.37 -3.33
N VAL A 493 -7.78 -19.06 -3.10
CA VAL A 493 -6.47 -18.50 -2.74
C VAL A 493 -5.98 -19.12 -1.45
N GLN A 494 -6.82 -19.14 -0.41
CA GLN A 494 -6.47 -19.71 0.91
C GLN A 494 -6.11 -21.20 0.79
N LEU A 495 -6.95 -21.99 0.12
CA LEU A 495 -6.70 -23.42 -0.07
C LEU A 495 -5.39 -23.69 -0.84
N LEU A 496 -5.11 -22.87 -1.84
CA LEU A 496 -3.92 -23.00 -2.69
C LEU A 496 -2.64 -22.65 -1.91
N LEU A 497 -2.68 -21.59 -1.08
CA LEU A 497 -1.59 -21.21 -0.18
C LEU A 497 -1.31 -22.30 0.86
N GLN A 498 -2.35 -22.83 1.53
CA GLN A 498 -2.21 -23.94 2.47
C GLN A 498 -1.61 -25.19 1.81
N LYS A 499 -2.08 -25.54 0.62
CA LYS A 499 -1.58 -26.68 -0.14
C LYS A 499 -0.10 -26.51 -0.51
N ARG A 500 0.33 -25.31 -0.91
CA ARG A 500 1.74 -25.01 -1.21
C ARG A 500 2.62 -25.07 0.03
N GLN A 501 2.20 -24.46 1.14
CA GLN A 501 2.92 -24.56 2.42
C GLN A 501 3.09 -26.01 2.86
N SER A 502 2.05 -26.83 2.78
CA SER A 502 2.12 -28.25 3.13
C SER A 502 3.11 -29.04 2.26
N ARG A 503 3.19 -28.72 0.96
CA ARG A 503 4.16 -29.30 0.02
C ARG A 503 5.57 -28.86 0.33
N GLN A 504 5.78 -27.59 0.65
CA GLN A 504 7.08 -27.03 1.02
C GLN A 504 7.62 -27.71 2.30
N ILE A 505 6.77 -27.87 3.32
CA ILE A 505 7.11 -28.60 4.55
C ILE A 505 7.40 -30.08 4.27
N ALA A 506 6.65 -30.71 3.36
CA ALA A 506 6.90 -32.10 2.98
C ALA A 506 8.21 -32.27 2.18
N HIS A 507 8.55 -31.29 1.33
CA HIS A 507 9.77 -31.28 0.54
C HIS A 507 11.02 -31.04 1.41
N SER A 508 10.96 -30.06 2.32
CA SER A 508 12.04 -29.82 3.29
C SER A 508 12.27 -31.01 4.22
N ARG A 509 11.23 -31.77 4.56
CA ARG A 509 11.34 -33.03 5.32
C ARG A 509 11.99 -34.20 4.54
N ARG A 510 12.04 -34.13 3.20
CA ARG A 510 12.57 -35.20 2.35
C ARG A 510 14.00 -34.96 1.87
N LYS A 511 14.45 -33.71 1.78
CA LYS A 511 15.86 -33.41 1.50
C LYS A 511 16.74 -33.88 2.68
N PRO A 512 17.86 -34.59 2.43
CA PRO A 512 18.84 -34.88 3.48
C PRO A 512 19.37 -33.57 4.08
N ASP A 513 19.52 -33.50 5.41
CA ASP A 513 20.03 -32.30 6.12
C ASP A 513 21.41 -31.80 5.61
N ALA A 514 22.16 -32.65 4.91
CA ALA A 514 23.44 -32.33 4.30
C ALA A 514 23.35 -31.60 2.94
N GLU A 515 22.19 -31.62 2.28
CA GLU A 515 21.96 -31.04 0.94
C GLU A 515 20.95 -29.87 0.95
N SER A 516 20.21 -29.67 2.04
CA SER A 516 19.29 -28.52 2.20
C SER A 516 20.04 -27.25 2.61
N ASP A 517 19.73 -26.11 2.00
CA ASP A 517 20.26 -24.82 2.44
C ASP A 517 19.73 -24.46 3.84
N LEU A 518 20.51 -23.73 4.64
CA LEU A 518 20.15 -23.41 6.04
C LEU A 518 18.87 -22.57 6.14
N LEU A 519 18.57 -21.79 5.10
CA LEU A 519 17.36 -20.97 5.00
C LEU A 519 16.10 -21.83 4.75
N GLU A 520 16.23 -22.98 4.09
CA GLU A 520 15.13 -23.91 3.80
C GLU A 520 14.77 -24.81 5.01
N LEU A 521 15.66 -24.93 6.00
CA LEU A 521 15.45 -25.72 7.21
C LEU A 521 14.68 -24.95 8.29
N PRO A 522 13.69 -25.57 8.96
CA PRO A 522 13.06 -25.01 10.16
C PRO A 522 14.11 -24.63 11.21
N ALA A 523 13.90 -23.52 11.92
CA ALA A 523 14.88 -22.97 12.88
C ALA A 523 15.36 -24.02 13.91
N GLU A 524 14.48 -24.91 14.35
CA GLU A 524 14.73 -25.98 15.33
C GLU A 524 15.66 -27.10 14.82
N ARG A 525 15.84 -27.23 13.50
CA ARG A 525 16.63 -28.30 12.85
C ARG A 525 17.91 -27.80 12.18
N ARG A 526 18.17 -26.50 12.23
CA ARG A 526 19.41 -25.94 11.67
C ARG A 526 20.60 -26.53 12.44
N PRO A 527 21.56 -27.19 11.77
CA PRO A 527 22.72 -27.75 12.46
C PRO A 527 23.52 -26.64 13.15
N VAL A 528 23.81 -26.83 14.44
CA VAL A 528 24.73 -25.95 15.18
C VAL A 528 26.14 -26.27 14.71
N VAL A 529 26.56 -25.64 13.61
CA VAL A 529 27.93 -25.74 13.12
C VAL A 529 28.81 -24.86 13.99
N SER A 530 29.90 -25.42 14.54
CA SER A 530 30.79 -24.63 15.39
C SER A 530 31.53 -23.57 14.57
N HIS A 531 31.75 -22.38 15.13
CA HIS A 531 32.55 -21.32 14.50
C HIS A 531 33.93 -21.81 14.05
N LYS A 532 34.49 -22.80 14.76
CA LYS A 532 35.77 -23.46 14.45
C LYS A 532 35.74 -24.24 13.13
N GLU A 533 34.68 -25.01 12.87
CA GLU A 533 34.53 -25.80 11.64
C GLU A 533 34.38 -24.94 10.39
N LEU A 534 33.63 -23.83 10.49
CA LEU A 534 33.52 -22.86 9.38
C LEU A 534 34.87 -22.22 9.05
N LEU A 535 35.67 -21.92 10.07
CA LEU A 535 37.00 -21.35 9.91
C LEU A 535 37.97 -22.33 9.22
N GLU A 536 37.91 -23.61 9.56
CA GLU A 536 38.70 -24.68 8.91
C GLU A 536 38.28 -24.89 7.45
N LEU A 537 36.98 -24.86 7.15
CA LEU A 537 36.47 -24.97 5.77
C LEU A 537 36.88 -23.78 4.91
N ARG A 538 36.79 -22.54 5.44
CA ARG A 538 37.27 -21.34 4.74
C ARG A 538 38.76 -21.38 4.48
N LYS A 539 39.54 -21.79 5.47
CA LYS A 539 40.99 -21.98 5.33
C LYS A 539 41.30 -23.00 4.22
N SER A 540 40.61 -24.13 4.22
CA SER A 540 40.76 -25.17 3.21
C SER A 540 40.40 -24.68 1.80
N LEU A 541 39.28 -23.96 1.66
CA LEU A 541 38.88 -23.35 0.39
C LEU A 541 39.93 -22.35 -0.11
N ASN A 542 40.40 -21.44 0.74
CA ASN A 542 41.42 -20.44 0.35
C ASN A 542 42.75 -21.10 -0.04
N THR A 543 43.17 -22.16 0.65
CA THR A 543 44.36 -22.93 0.28
C THR A 543 44.20 -23.58 -1.11
N MET A 544 43.05 -24.19 -1.37
CA MET A 544 42.76 -24.84 -2.66
C MET A 544 42.63 -23.82 -3.81
N VAL A 545 42.00 -22.67 -3.57
CA VAL A 545 41.92 -21.58 -4.55
C VAL A 545 43.31 -21.01 -4.83
N GLY A 546 44.15 -20.81 -3.80
CA GLY A 546 45.53 -20.38 -3.98
C GLY A 546 46.36 -21.35 -4.84
N ALA A 547 46.18 -22.66 -4.64
CA ALA A 547 46.81 -23.67 -5.50
C ALA A 547 46.31 -23.59 -6.96
N TYR A 548 45.00 -23.36 -7.17
CA TYR A 548 44.41 -23.23 -8.49
C TYR A 548 44.76 -21.92 -9.21
N VAL A 549 45.01 -20.82 -8.48
CA VAL A 549 45.53 -19.54 -9.03
C VAL A 549 46.86 -19.78 -9.74
N HIS A 550 47.76 -20.51 -9.11
CA HIS A 550 49.07 -20.84 -9.71
C HIS A 550 48.95 -21.71 -10.97
N GLN A 551 47.90 -22.53 -11.06
CA GLN A 551 47.70 -23.44 -12.18
C GLN A 551 46.91 -22.82 -13.35
N SER A 552 46.02 -21.86 -13.07
CA SER A 552 45.11 -21.25 -14.06
C SER A 552 45.53 -19.86 -14.54
N GLY A 553 46.44 -19.18 -13.82
CA GLY A 553 46.88 -17.81 -14.13
C GLY A 553 45.83 -16.72 -13.88
N LYS A 554 44.63 -17.07 -13.38
CA LYS A 554 43.56 -16.12 -13.05
C LYS A 554 43.76 -15.51 -11.66
N PRO A 555 43.40 -14.23 -11.43
CA PRO A 555 43.46 -13.62 -10.10
C PRO A 555 42.55 -14.32 -9.08
N HIS A 556 42.95 -14.32 -7.81
CA HIS A 556 42.26 -14.98 -6.69
C HIS A 556 40.77 -14.59 -6.58
N GLY A 557 40.45 -13.30 -6.73
CA GLY A 557 39.08 -12.80 -6.70
C GLY A 557 38.19 -13.30 -7.85
N VAL A 558 38.78 -13.52 -9.04
CA VAL A 558 38.03 -14.00 -10.22
C VAL A 558 37.60 -15.45 -10.01
N ILE A 559 38.45 -16.29 -9.41
CA ILE A 559 38.13 -17.69 -9.12
C ILE A 559 37.02 -17.80 -8.07
N HIS A 560 37.00 -16.95 -7.04
CA HIS A 560 35.89 -16.91 -6.09
C HIS A 560 34.57 -16.44 -6.74
N THR A 561 34.63 -15.48 -7.66
CA THR A 561 33.45 -15.05 -8.42
C THR A 561 32.96 -16.14 -9.38
N GLU A 562 33.87 -16.90 -10.01
CA GLU A 562 33.52 -18.04 -10.85
C GLU A 562 32.92 -19.20 -10.03
N LEU A 563 33.47 -19.47 -8.83
CA LEU A 563 32.91 -20.45 -7.90
C LEU A 563 31.52 -20.06 -7.43
N ARG A 564 31.29 -18.78 -7.13
CA ARG A 564 29.95 -18.27 -6.78
C ARG A 564 28.97 -18.37 -7.94
N ARG A 565 29.41 -18.06 -9.17
CA ARG A 565 28.57 -18.18 -10.36
C ARG A 565 28.16 -19.62 -10.65
N VAL A 566 29.02 -20.59 -10.34
CA VAL A 566 28.80 -22.02 -10.65
C VAL A 566 28.10 -22.77 -9.51
N CYS A 567 28.48 -22.52 -8.26
CA CYS A 567 27.90 -23.18 -7.08
C CYS A 567 26.73 -22.39 -6.45
N GLY A 568 26.53 -21.12 -6.81
CA GLY A 568 25.58 -20.24 -6.13
C GLY A 568 26.04 -19.82 -4.73
N GLY A 569 25.22 -18.99 -4.09
CA GLY A 569 25.36 -18.56 -2.70
C GLY A 569 26.32 -17.37 -2.43
N PRO A 570 26.35 -16.88 -1.18
CA PRO A 570 27.04 -15.64 -0.77
C PRO A 570 28.57 -15.72 -0.80
N PRO A 571 29.33 -14.62 -0.58
CA PRO A 571 30.79 -14.65 -0.42
C PRO A 571 31.28 -15.73 0.55
N SER A 572 32.52 -16.21 0.39
CA SER A 572 33.08 -17.29 1.24
C SER A 572 33.09 -16.95 2.75
N ALA A 573 33.03 -15.67 3.10
CA ALA A 573 32.94 -15.17 4.47
C ALA A 573 31.55 -15.34 5.10
N GLU A 574 30.52 -15.63 4.30
CA GLU A 574 29.11 -15.81 4.71
C GLU A 574 28.55 -17.17 4.23
N ALA A 575 29.29 -17.88 3.39
CA ALA A 575 28.91 -19.19 2.88
C ALA A 575 28.71 -20.21 4.01
N THR A 576 27.64 -20.99 3.90
CA THR A 576 27.30 -22.07 4.82
C THR A 576 28.34 -23.20 4.74
N ALA A 577 28.39 -24.08 5.74
CA ALA A 577 29.32 -25.22 5.72
C ALA A 577 29.09 -26.14 4.51
N GLY A 578 27.84 -26.30 4.04
CA GLY A 578 27.49 -27.04 2.83
C GLY A 578 28.05 -26.37 1.57
N GLN A 579 27.79 -25.07 1.42
CA GLN A 579 28.28 -24.28 0.28
C GLN A 579 29.82 -24.23 0.22
N LEU A 580 30.50 -24.14 1.37
CA LEU A 580 31.97 -24.21 1.43
C LEU A 580 32.50 -25.57 0.98
N LYS A 581 31.87 -26.68 1.42
CA LYS A 581 32.25 -28.04 0.98
C LYS A 581 32.02 -28.24 -0.51
N GLU A 582 30.91 -27.73 -1.04
CA GLU A 582 30.60 -27.81 -2.47
C GLU A 582 31.60 -27.02 -3.32
N ARG A 583 31.95 -25.80 -2.89
CA ARG A 583 33.00 -25.00 -3.54
C ARG A 583 34.36 -25.71 -3.51
N ILE A 584 34.74 -26.31 -2.38
CA ILE A 584 35.98 -27.09 -2.26
C ILE A 584 35.98 -28.25 -3.27
N LYS A 585 34.88 -29.01 -3.34
CA LYS A 585 34.71 -30.10 -4.30
C LYS A 585 34.80 -29.59 -5.75
N LYS A 586 34.22 -28.43 -6.04
CA LYS A 586 34.27 -27.82 -7.38
C LYS A 586 35.67 -27.39 -7.79
N VAL A 587 36.43 -26.78 -6.87
CA VAL A 587 37.84 -26.44 -7.11
C VAL A 587 38.66 -27.71 -7.36
N GLN A 588 38.39 -28.80 -6.62
CA GLN A 588 39.05 -30.09 -6.85
C GLN A 588 38.73 -30.66 -8.25
N GLU A 589 37.48 -30.57 -8.69
CA GLU A 589 37.06 -30.97 -10.05
C GLU A 589 37.75 -30.13 -11.13
N TRP A 590 37.89 -28.81 -10.94
CA TRP A 590 38.60 -27.94 -11.87
C TRP A 590 40.09 -28.25 -11.94
N ALA A 591 40.72 -28.51 -10.78
CA ALA A 591 42.13 -28.87 -10.70
C ALA A 591 42.42 -30.24 -11.35
N THR A 592 41.47 -31.17 -11.36
CA THR A 592 41.63 -32.49 -12.01
C THR A 592 41.33 -32.48 -13.51
N ARG A 593 40.45 -31.60 -14.00
CA ARG A 593 40.14 -31.46 -15.44
C ARG A 593 41.21 -30.76 -16.28
N MET A 594 42.15 -30.07 -15.64
CA MET A 594 43.27 -29.37 -16.30
C MET A 594 44.57 -30.19 -16.37
N ARG A 595 44.54 -31.47 -15.97
CA ARG A 595 45.68 -32.39 -16.12
C ARG A 595 45.70 -33.08 -17.48
#